data_AF-A0A939XVF9-F1
#
_entry.id   AF-A0A939XVF9-F1
#
_cell.length_a   1.000
_cell.length_b   1.000
_cell.length_c   1.000
_cell.angle_alpha   90.00
_cell.angle_beta   90.00
_cell.angle_gamma   90.00
#
_symmetry.space_group_name_H-M   'P 1'
#
loop_
_entity.id
_entity.type
_entity.pdbx_description
1 polymer ?
#
loop_
_entity_poly.entity_id
_entity_poly.type
_entity_poly.pdbx_seq_one_letter_code
_entity_poly.pdbx_strand_id
1 'polypeptide(L)'
;MISASRLLLLSLVAMLSLGTTAIAQTKASKMTKQERVHLRNGNQLYEKKRYAEAEAEYKKALQANPTSEKAQFNLATALMRQGNITASKDDKNNPINQAEELLTNLAKGAQDKQLRGKACYDLGNIAYGRQQYDQAIDFYKHALRCNPDDDQARQNLRLAQLKKQQQDQNKDKNKDNKDNQDQNKDHNKDKNQDNNKDQNKDKQDQNKDNQNQDKQNQDKQNQDKQQGGMSQQNAEQVLKAMQDRERATQQRINAQQAQQQRHERQRTNKKW
;
A
#
# COMPACT_ATOMS: atom_id res chain seq x y z
N MET A 1 -10.73 -36.32 -79.17
CA MET A 1 -9.71 -37.32 -78.82
C MET A 1 -9.27 -37.05 -77.39
N ILE A 2 -9.75 -37.90 -76.49
CA ILE A 2 -9.50 -37.88 -75.05
C ILE A 2 -8.49 -38.99 -74.81
N SER A 3 -7.32 -38.71 -74.22
CA SER A 3 -6.57 -39.76 -73.53
C SER A 3 -6.78 -39.60 -72.03
N ALA A 4 -7.59 -40.51 -71.51
CA ALA A 4 -7.79 -40.72 -70.10
C ALA A 4 -7.09 -42.03 -69.69
N SER A 5 -6.69 -42.08 -68.41
CA SER A 5 -6.47 -43.28 -67.58
C SER A 5 -5.08 -43.90 -67.62
N ARG A 6 -4.44 -44.36 -66.53
CA ARG A 6 -4.69 -44.43 -65.07
C ARG A 6 -3.41 -45.06 -64.47
N LEU A 7 -3.01 -44.75 -63.23
CA LEU A 7 -2.41 -45.64 -62.20
C LEU A 7 -1.74 -44.73 -61.12
N LEU A 8 -2.40 -44.37 -60.03
CA LEU A 8 -2.42 -45.04 -58.71
C LEU A 8 -1.03 -45.44 -58.17
N LEU A 9 -0.50 -44.71 -57.16
CA LEU A 9 0.27 -45.27 -56.04
C LEU A 9 0.59 -44.24 -54.92
N LEU A 10 -0.06 -44.48 -53.76
CA LEU A 10 0.37 -44.28 -52.36
C LEU A 10 0.90 -42.93 -51.81
N SER A 11 0.06 -42.29 -50.98
CA SER A 11 0.29 -41.95 -49.56
C SER A 11 1.71 -41.58 -49.09
N LEU A 12 1.91 -40.31 -48.70
CA LEU A 12 2.50 -40.00 -47.39
C LEU A 12 2.10 -38.59 -46.89
N VAL A 13 1.45 -38.56 -45.74
CA VAL A 13 1.26 -37.37 -44.91
C VAL A 13 2.57 -37.06 -44.20
N ALA A 14 3.05 -35.82 -44.29
CA ALA A 14 4.03 -35.29 -43.34
C ALA A 14 3.75 -33.80 -43.09
N MET A 15 2.89 -33.52 -42.11
CA MET A 15 2.86 -32.22 -41.43
C MET A 15 4.18 -32.05 -40.67
N LEU A 16 5.00 -31.08 -41.07
CA LEU A 16 6.13 -30.61 -40.28
C LEU A 16 5.78 -29.24 -39.71
N SER A 17 5.00 -29.25 -38.63
CA SER A 17 4.89 -28.12 -37.72
C SER A 17 6.15 -28.09 -36.84
N LEU A 18 7.11 -27.24 -37.19
CA LEU A 18 8.21 -26.89 -36.29
C LEU A 18 7.69 -25.95 -35.19
N GLY A 19 6.92 -26.51 -34.26
CA GLY A 19 6.67 -25.92 -32.96
C GLY A 19 7.88 -26.15 -32.07
N THR A 20 8.84 -25.23 -32.07
CA THR A 20 9.85 -25.20 -31.01
C THR A 20 9.26 -24.48 -29.81
N THR A 21 8.54 -25.21 -28.96
CA THR A 21 8.33 -24.75 -27.59
C THR A 21 9.65 -24.91 -26.85
N ALA A 22 10.40 -23.82 -26.75
CA ALA A 22 11.53 -23.72 -25.85
C ALA A 22 10.99 -23.87 -24.41
N ILE A 23 11.02 -25.09 -23.89
CA ILE A 23 10.79 -25.34 -22.46
C ILE A 23 12.01 -24.74 -21.75
N ALA A 24 11.85 -23.53 -21.23
CA ALA A 24 12.82 -22.90 -20.34
C ALA A 24 12.94 -23.76 -19.08
N GLN A 25 13.93 -24.65 -19.06
CA GLN A 25 14.31 -25.38 -17.87
C GLN A 25 14.78 -24.38 -16.82
N THR A 26 13.96 -24.15 -15.80
CA THR A 26 14.29 -23.38 -14.60
C THR A 26 15.26 -24.17 -13.72
N LYS A 27 16.49 -24.39 -14.20
CA LYS A 27 17.63 -24.62 -13.32
C LYS A 27 17.91 -23.29 -12.62
N ALA A 28 17.98 -23.29 -11.29
CA ALA A 28 18.50 -22.16 -10.52
C ALA A 28 19.80 -21.68 -11.17
N SER A 29 19.74 -20.52 -11.83
CA SER A 29 20.87 -20.04 -12.62
C SER A 29 21.97 -19.65 -11.64
N LYS A 30 23.08 -20.38 -11.69
CA LYS A 30 24.27 -20.05 -10.92
C LYS A 30 24.69 -18.65 -11.36
N MET A 31 24.69 -17.67 -10.45
CA MET A 31 24.98 -16.28 -10.78
C MET A 31 26.21 -16.18 -11.68
N THR A 32 26.11 -15.45 -12.78
CA THR A 32 27.24 -15.31 -13.71
C THR A 32 28.29 -14.38 -13.08
N LYS A 33 29.55 -14.51 -13.51
CA LYS A 33 30.61 -13.60 -13.05
C LYS A 33 30.28 -12.15 -13.41
N GLN A 34 29.72 -11.93 -14.61
CA GLN A 34 29.31 -10.61 -15.10
C GLN A 34 28.16 -10.02 -14.27
N GLU A 35 27.11 -10.80 -13.97
CA GLU A 35 26.01 -10.38 -13.09
C GLU A 35 26.53 -9.90 -11.73
N ARG A 36 27.43 -10.67 -11.10
CA ARG A 36 27.99 -10.30 -9.79
C ARG A 36 28.77 -8.98 -9.84
N VAL A 37 29.53 -8.74 -10.89
CA VAL A 37 30.30 -7.50 -11.06
C VAL A 37 29.36 -6.31 -11.19
N HIS A 38 28.37 -6.40 -12.07
CA HIS A 38 27.40 -5.32 -12.28
C HIS A 38 26.54 -5.04 -11.04
N LEU A 39 26.10 -6.08 -10.31
CA LEU A 39 25.42 -5.91 -9.03
C LEU A 39 26.28 -5.17 -8.00
N ARG A 40 27.56 -5.54 -7.87
CA ARG A 40 28.48 -4.89 -6.93
C ARG A 40 28.69 -3.42 -7.29
N ASN A 41 28.94 -3.12 -8.57
CA ASN A 41 29.14 -1.75 -9.04
C ASN A 41 27.88 -0.91 -8.84
N GLY A 42 26.71 -1.46 -9.20
CA GLY A 42 25.42 -0.82 -8.99
C GLY A 42 25.18 -0.50 -7.51
N ASN A 43 25.45 -1.44 -6.60
CA ASN A 43 25.31 -1.21 -5.15
C ASN A 43 26.22 -0.09 -4.66
N GLN A 44 27.48 -0.05 -5.10
CA GLN A 44 28.42 1.02 -4.73
C GLN A 44 27.96 2.39 -5.25
N LEU A 45 27.39 2.44 -6.45
CA LEU A 45 26.81 3.68 -7.00
C LEU A 45 25.56 4.12 -6.25
N TYR A 46 24.72 3.15 -5.87
CA TYR A 46 23.51 3.39 -5.08
C TYR A 46 23.84 3.98 -3.70
N GLU A 47 24.84 3.43 -3.00
CA GLU A 47 25.32 3.96 -1.71
C GLU A 47 25.84 5.40 -1.84
N LYS A 48 26.46 5.73 -2.98
CA LYS A 48 26.89 7.09 -3.34
C LYS A 48 25.73 7.98 -3.82
N LYS A 49 24.48 7.51 -3.75
CA LYS A 49 23.26 8.18 -4.24
C LYS A 49 23.26 8.50 -5.74
N ARG A 50 24.12 7.84 -6.52
CA ARG A 50 24.23 7.98 -7.99
C ARG A 50 23.25 7.02 -8.65
N TYR A 51 21.95 7.25 -8.43
CA TYR A 51 20.90 6.28 -8.73
C TYR A 51 20.74 5.98 -10.23
N ALA A 52 20.86 6.98 -11.11
CA ALA A 52 20.80 6.77 -12.56
C ALA A 52 21.94 5.87 -13.08
N GLU A 53 23.13 5.99 -12.49
CA GLU A 53 24.26 5.14 -12.85
C GLU A 53 24.12 3.73 -12.24
N ALA A 54 23.60 3.64 -11.01
CA ALA A 54 23.26 2.37 -10.39
C ALA A 54 22.23 1.60 -11.23
N GLU A 55 21.19 2.29 -11.72
CA GLU A 55 20.21 1.74 -12.65
C GLU A 55 20.88 1.15 -13.91
N ALA A 56 21.81 1.90 -14.52
CA ALA A 56 22.53 1.42 -15.71
C ALA A 56 23.31 0.12 -15.43
N GLU A 57 23.96 0.02 -14.27
CA GLU A 57 24.65 -1.21 -13.85
C GLU A 57 23.68 -2.35 -13.55
N TYR A 58 22.55 -2.11 -12.88
CA TYR A 58 21.55 -3.16 -12.65
C TYR A 58 20.92 -3.66 -13.95
N LYS A 59 20.71 -2.79 -14.94
CA LYS A 59 20.30 -3.19 -16.30
C LYS A 59 21.33 -4.09 -16.97
N LYS A 60 22.63 -3.81 -16.84
CA LYS A 60 23.70 -4.71 -17.32
C LYS A 60 23.72 -6.04 -16.58
N ALA A 61 23.44 -6.05 -15.27
CA ALA A 61 23.29 -7.29 -14.52
C ALA A 61 22.14 -8.15 -15.05
N LEU A 62 21.01 -7.52 -15.41
CA LEU A 62 19.86 -8.20 -16.03
C LEU A 62 20.12 -8.66 -17.47
N GLN A 63 20.95 -7.95 -18.23
CA GLN A 63 21.42 -8.44 -19.54
C GLN A 63 22.25 -9.73 -19.38
N ALA A 64 23.09 -9.80 -18.34
CA ALA A 64 23.91 -10.98 -18.04
C ALA A 64 23.11 -12.13 -17.41
N ASN A 65 22.03 -11.83 -16.67
CA ASN A 65 21.12 -12.81 -16.08
C ASN A 65 19.68 -12.22 -16.00
N PRO A 66 18.83 -12.47 -17.01
CA PRO A 66 17.48 -11.89 -17.09
C PRO A 66 16.54 -12.26 -15.94
N THR A 67 16.80 -13.37 -15.26
CA THR A 67 15.98 -13.89 -14.15
C THR A 67 16.56 -13.55 -12.78
N SER A 68 17.57 -12.68 -12.70
CA SER A 68 18.18 -12.29 -11.42
C SER A 68 17.20 -11.45 -10.58
N GLU A 69 16.56 -12.11 -9.62
CA GLU A 69 15.62 -11.47 -8.70
C GLU A 69 16.29 -10.30 -7.93
N LYS A 70 17.57 -10.47 -7.55
CA LYS A 70 18.37 -9.43 -6.88
C LYS A 70 18.58 -8.21 -7.77
N ALA A 71 18.91 -8.40 -9.05
CA ALA A 71 19.10 -7.29 -9.97
C ALA A 71 17.78 -6.58 -10.27
N GLN A 72 16.67 -7.32 -10.40
CA GLN A 72 15.33 -6.75 -10.55
C GLN A 72 14.95 -5.90 -9.35
N PHE A 73 15.16 -6.40 -8.13
CA PHE A 73 14.86 -5.67 -6.91
C PHE A 73 15.69 -4.40 -6.79
N ASN A 74 17.02 -4.51 -6.96
CA ASN A 74 17.92 -3.36 -6.85
C ASN A 74 17.65 -2.28 -7.92
N LEU A 75 17.28 -2.70 -9.13
CA LEU A 75 16.80 -1.80 -10.18
C LEU A 75 15.54 -1.04 -9.73
N ALA A 76 14.54 -1.75 -9.20
CA ALA A 76 13.33 -1.12 -8.69
C ALA A 76 13.63 -0.10 -7.58
N THR A 77 14.50 -0.44 -6.63
CA THR A 77 14.89 0.49 -5.56
C THR A 77 15.63 1.73 -6.11
N ALA A 78 16.46 1.58 -7.15
CA ALA A 78 17.12 2.73 -7.81
C ALA A 78 16.12 3.63 -8.53
N LEU A 79 15.14 3.04 -9.24
CA LEU A 79 14.06 3.77 -9.88
C LEU A 79 13.20 4.52 -8.85
N MET A 80 12.91 3.90 -7.70
CA MET A 80 12.19 4.54 -6.59
C MET A 80 12.90 5.79 -6.04
N ARG A 81 14.22 5.81 -6.06
CA ARG A 81 15.01 6.97 -5.60
C ARG A 81 15.05 8.11 -6.63
N GLN A 82 14.81 7.81 -7.90
CA GLN A 82 14.79 8.79 -8.98
C GLN A 82 13.39 9.36 -9.22
N GLY A 83 12.36 8.52 -9.06
CA GLY A 83 10.99 8.90 -9.34
C GLY A 83 10.29 9.61 -8.19
N ASN A 84 9.23 10.33 -8.52
CA ASN A 84 8.35 10.94 -7.53
C ASN A 84 7.24 9.95 -7.16
N ILE A 85 7.29 9.41 -5.94
CA ILE A 85 6.29 8.42 -5.47
C ILE A 85 4.86 9.01 -5.44
N THR A 86 4.71 10.32 -5.23
CA THR A 86 3.39 10.95 -5.14
C THR A 86 2.81 11.33 -6.51
N ALA A 87 3.58 11.19 -7.59
CA ALA A 87 3.07 11.49 -8.93
C ALA A 87 2.03 10.45 -9.38
N SER A 88 1.10 10.89 -10.24
CA SER A 88 0.03 10.04 -10.76
C SER A 88 0.61 8.80 -11.45
N LYS A 89 -0.12 7.68 -11.39
CA LYS A 89 0.19 6.48 -12.18
C LYS A 89 0.20 6.78 -13.68
N ASP A 90 -0.56 7.78 -14.13
CA ASP A 90 -0.67 8.15 -15.54
C ASP A 90 0.56 8.88 -16.09
N ASP A 91 1.48 9.32 -15.22
CA ASP A 91 2.75 9.88 -15.65
C ASP A 91 3.68 8.76 -16.14
N LYS A 92 3.58 8.43 -17.42
CA LYS A 92 4.35 7.37 -18.07
C LYS A 92 5.87 7.57 -17.99
N ASN A 93 6.33 8.80 -17.75
CA ASN A 93 7.75 9.12 -17.65
C ASN A 93 8.28 8.95 -16.23
N ASN A 94 7.42 8.67 -15.24
CA ASN A 94 7.83 8.49 -13.87
C ASN A 94 8.48 7.10 -13.64
N PRO A 95 9.76 7.04 -13.21
CA PRO A 95 10.46 5.79 -12.92
C PRO A 95 9.73 4.85 -11.94
N ILE A 96 8.86 5.40 -11.08
CA ILE A 96 8.05 4.62 -10.13
C ILE A 96 7.18 3.58 -10.81
N ASN A 97 6.68 3.85 -12.02
CA ASN A 97 5.81 2.90 -12.72
C ASN A 97 6.56 1.62 -13.10
N GLN A 98 7.80 1.76 -13.59
CA GLN A 98 8.67 0.60 -13.84
C GLN A 98 9.07 -0.10 -12.54
N ALA A 99 9.34 0.66 -11.47
CA ALA A 99 9.65 0.08 -10.16
C ALA A 99 8.50 -0.77 -9.63
N GLU A 100 7.27 -0.26 -9.69
CA GLU A 100 6.06 -0.95 -9.23
C GLU A 100 5.83 -2.26 -9.99
N GLU A 101 6.07 -2.29 -11.30
CA GLU A 101 5.99 -3.50 -12.11
C GLU A 101 7.00 -4.56 -11.68
N LEU A 102 8.27 -4.19 -11.55
CA LEU A 102 9.35 -5.08 -11.10
C LEU A 102 9.04 -5.66 -9.72
N LEU A 103 8.62 -4.82 -8.77
CA LEU A 103 8.29 -5.24 -7.42
C LEU A 103 7.05 -6.13 -7.38
N THR A 104 6.04 -5.87 -8.22
CA THR A 104 4.84 -6.70 -8.34
C THR A 104 5.20 -8.11 -8.82
N ASN A 105 6.10 -8.21 -9.81
CA ASN A 105 6.56 -9.50 -10.32
C ASN A 105 7.34 -10.26 -9.24
N LEU A 106 8.23 -9.58 -8.51
CA LEU A 106 8.97 -10.17 -7.39
C LEU A 106 8.04 -10.64 -6.28
N ALA A 107 7.10 -9.81 -5.84
CA ALA A 107 6.15 -10.15 -4.77
C ALA A 107 5.32 -11.41 -5.10
N LYS A 108 4.98 -11.62 -6.37
CA LYS A 108 4.22 -12.79 -6.84
C LYS A 108 5.07 -14.04 -7.02
N GLY A 109 6.28 -13.90 -7.58
CA GLY A 109 7.01 -15.04 -8.17
C GLY A 109 8.40 -15.32 -7.61
N ALA A 110 9.00 -14.41 -6.82
CA ALA A 110 10.36 -14.60 -6.36
C ALA A 110 10.48 -15.82 -5.43
N GLN A 111 11.52 -16.63 -5.66
CA GLN A 111 11.81 -17.82 -4.87
C GLN A 111 12.32 -17.42 -3.48
N ASP A 112 13.12 -16.35 -3.41
CA ASP A 112 13.61 -15.81 -2.15
C ASP A 112 12.46 -15.16 -1.36
N LYS A 113 12.06 -15.82 -0.25
CA LYS A 113 11.02 -15.33 0.65
C LYS A 113 11.37 -13.97 1.27
N GLN A 114 12.63 -13.73 1.61
CA GLN A 114 13.06 -12.44 2.17
C GLN A 114 12.94 -11.34 1.13
N LEU A 115 13.33 -11.64 -0.11
CA LEU A 115 13.20 -10.70 -1.22
C LEU A 115 11.73 -10.39 -1.55
N ARG A 116 10.84 -11.40 -1.53
CA ARG A 116 9.38 -11.17 -1.63
C ARG A 116 8.87 -10.23 -0.55
N GLY A 117 9.33 -10.42 0.69
CA GLY A 117 8.99 -9.56 1.82
C GLY A 117 9.39 -8.11 1.57
N LYS A 118 10.63 -7.88 1.13
CA LYS A 118 11.15 -6.55 0.77
C LYS A 118 10.37 -5.94 -0.40
N ALA A 119 10.04 -6.72 -1.42
CA ALA A 119 9.25 -6.24 -2.55
C ALA A 119 7.83 -5.81 -2.12
N CYS A 120 7.16 -6.60 -1.28
CA CYS A 120 5.88 -6.22 -0.68
C CYS A 120 6.01 -4.95 0.16
N TYR A 121 7.08 -4.79 0.96
CA TYR A 121 7.30 -3.59 1.74
C TYR A 121 7.41 -2.34 0.85
N ASP A 122 8.20 -2.41 -0.23
CA ASP A 122 8.38 -1.28 -1.16
C ASP A 122 7.10 -0.96 -1.96
N LEU A 123 6.30 -1.96 -2.34
CA LEU A 123 4.96 -1.75 -2.89
C LEU A 123 4.03 -1.04 -1.90
N GLY A 124 4.13 -1.39 -0.61
CA GLY A 124 3.43 -0.71 0.46
C GLY A 124 3.81 0.77 0.56
N ASN A 125 5.09 1.09 0.43
CA ASN A 125 5.59 2.48 0.42
C ASN A 125 5.06 3.26 -0.80
N ILE A 126 5.05 2.63 -1.98
CA ILE A 126 4.49 3.24 -3.20
C ILE A 126 3.00 3.53 -3.03
N ALA A 127 2.22 2.54 -2.59
CA ALA A 127 0.79 2.69 -2.35
C ALA A 127 0.51 3.76 -1.28
N TYR A 128 1.27 3.79 -0.20
CA TYR A 128 1.15 4.79 0.86
C TYR A 128 1.42 6.20 0.34
N GLY A 129 2.50 6.40 -0.44
CA GLY A 129 2.83 7.70 -1.04
C GLY A 129 1.78 8.19 -2.03
N ARG A 130 1.04 7.27 -2.66
CA ARG A 130 -0.13 7.55 -3.52
C ARG A 130 -1.45 7.67 -2.75
N GLN A 131 -1.39 7.67 -1.41
CA GLN A 131 -2.55 7.72 -0.51
C GLN A 131 -3.54 6.54 -0.69
N GLN A 132 -3.06 5.44 -1.27
CA GLN A 132 -3.81 4.19 -1.44
C GLN A 132 -3.64 3.34 -0.17
N TYR A 133 -4.11 3.87 0.97
CA TYR A 133 -3.78 3.31 2.29
C TYR A 133 -4.30 1.88 2.48
N ASP A 134 -5.43 1.51 1.85
CA ASP A 134 -5.91 0.13 1.82
C ASP A 134 -4.88 -0.84 1.22
N GLN A 135 -4.38 -0.51 0.04
CA GLN A 135 -3.38 -1.32 -0.65
C GLN A 135 -2.07 -1.36 0.14
N ALA A 136 -1.66 -0.21 0.71
CA ALA A 136 -0.47 -0.14 1.54
C ALA A 136 -0.56 -1.10 2.75
N ILE A 137 -1.70 -1.12 3.45
CA ILE A 137 -1.95 -2.04 4.57
C ILE A 137 -1.78 -3.50 4.15
N ASP A 138 -2.34 -3.90 3.01
CA ASP A 138 -2.25 -5.28 2.53
C ASP A 138 -0.81 -5.66 2.17
N PHE A 139 -0.10 -4.78 1.47
CA PHE A 139 1.31 -4.99 1.14
C PHE A 139 2.20 -5.09 2.37
N TYR A 140 2.05 -4.22 3.37
CA TYR A 140 2.81 -4.32 4.62
C TYR A 140 2.47 -5.59 5.41
N LYS A 141 1.22 -6.05 5.41
CA LYS A 141 0.86 -7.35 5.98
C LYS A 141 1.56 -8.49 5.24
N HIS A 142 1.63 -8.45 3.92
CA HIS A 142 2.38 -9.46 3.14
C HIS A 142 3.88 -9.41 3.44
N ALA A 143 4.47 -8.22 3.61
CA ALA A 143 5.86 -8.08 4.04
C ALA A 143 6.10 -8.77 5.39
N LEU A 144 5.23 -8.54 6.39
CA LEU A 144 5.32 -9.15 7.72
C LEU A 144 5.06 -10.67 7.73
N ARG A 145 4.25 -11.19 6.80
CA ARG A 145 4.12 -12.65 6.60
C ARG A 145 5.41 -13.28 6.07
N CYS A 146 6.19 -12.51 5.30
CA CYS A 146 7.47 -12.95 4.78
C CYS A 146 8.59 -12.82 5.82
N ASN A 147 8.64 -11.68 6.52
CA ASN A 147 9.59 -11.37 7.58
C ASN A 147 8.85 -10.80 8.80
N PRO A 148 8.49 -11.63 9.80
CA PRO A 148 7.77 -11.19 10.99
C PRO A 148 8.53 -10.17 11.86
N ASP A 149 9.85 -10.11 11.74
CA ASP A 149 10.75 -9.26 12.54
C ASP A 149 11.03 -7.90 11.86
N ASP A 150 10.36 -7.59 10.75
CA ASP A 150 10.49 -6.30 10.07
C ASP A 150 9.76 -5.18 10.83
N ASP A 151 10.47 -4.53 11.74
CA ASP A 151 9.91 -3.44 12.53
C ASP A 151 9.53 -2.21 11.70
N GLN A 152 10.21 -1.96 10.58
CA GLN A 152 9.84 -0.88 9.66
C GLN A 152 8.50 -1.18 9.00
N ALA A 153 8.29 -2.41 8.52
CA ALA A 153 6.99 -2.82 7.97
C ALA A 153 5.88 -2.74 9.03
N ARG A 154 6.17 -3.09 10.29
CA ARG A 154 5.21 -2.99 11.39
C ARG A 154 4.82 -1.54 11.72
N GLN A 155 5.79 -0.64 11.73
CA GLN A 155 5.57 0.79 11.94
C GLN A 155 4.76 1.40 10.78
N ASN A 156 5.15 1.12 9.53
CA ASN A 156 4.46 1.64 8.35
C ASN A 156 3.04 1.08 8.20
N LEU A 157 2.79 -0.17 8.60
CA LEU A 157 1.45 -0.74 8.68
C LEU A 157 0.55 0.08 9.60
N ARG A 158 1.01 0.38 10.83
CA ARG A 158 0.26 1.19 11.79
C ARG A 158 0.00 2.59 11.25
N LEU A 159 1.00 3.20 10.61
CA LEU A 159 0.84 4.51 9.99
C LEU A 159 -0.20 4.50 8.85
N ALA A 160 -0.18 3.49 7.99
CA ALA A 160 -1.15 3.31 6.92
C ALA A 160 -2.58 3.12 7.46
N GLN A 161 -2.74 2.31 8.53
CA GLN A 161 -4.02 2.14 9.23
C GLN A 161 -4.56 3.46 9.77
N LEU A 162 -3.70 4.29 10.35
CA LEU A 162 -4.12 5.61 10.85
C LEU A 162 -4.60 6.50 9.71
N LYS A 163 -3.81 6.58 8.64
CA LYS A 163 -4.14 7.44 7.50
C LYS A 163 -5.43 7.03 6.82
N LYS A 164 -5.69 5.73 6.71
CA LYS A 164 -6.99 5.20 6.29
C LYS A 164 -8.12 5.68 7.20
N GLN A 165 -7.97 5.51 8.52
CA GLN A 165 -8.99 5.95 9.48
C GLN A 165 -9.28 7.46 9.38
N GLN A 166 -8.25 8.29 9.22
CA GLN A 166 -8.40 9.73 9.01
C GLN A 166 -9.13 10.04 7.70
N GLN A 167 -8.79 9.32 6.62
CA GLN A 167 -9.43 9.47 5.31
C GLN A 167 -10.92 9.11 5.36
N ASP A 168 -11.29 8.07 6.10
CA ASP A 168 -12.68 7.63 6.25
C ASP A 168 -13.49 8.63 7.09
N GLN A 169 -12.95 9.11 8.22
CA GLN A 169 -13.62 10.14 9.04
C GLN A 169 -13.87 11.45 8.28
N ASN A 170 -12.95 11.85 7.42
CA ASN A 170 -13.13 13.06 6.60
C ASN A 170 -14.21 12.88 5.52
N LYS A 171 -14.42 11.65 5.02
CA LYS A 171 -15.52 11.36 4.09
C LYS A 171 -16.88 11.38 4.79
N ASP A 172 -16.97 10.87 6.01
CA ASP A 172 -18.22 10.85 6.79
C ASP A 172 -18.66 12.26 7.19
N LYS A 173 -17.73 13.10 7.70
CA LYS A 173 -18.02 14.51 8.02
C LYS A 173 -18.52 15.31 6.81
N ASN A 174 -18.06 14.99 5.60
CA ASN A 174 -18.49 15.67 4.38
C ASN A 174 -19.86 15.19 3.87
N LYS A 175 -20.31 13.99 4.28
CA LYS A 175 -21.66 13.50 4.00
C LYS A 175 -22.69 14.11 4.95
N ASP A 176 -22.38 14.15 6.25
CA ASP A 176 -23.27 14.75 7.26
C ASP A 176 -23.53 16.24 6.99
N ASN A 177 -22.56 16.95 6.39
CA ASN A 177 -22.71 18.36 6.04
C ASN A 177 -23.50 18.60 4.73
N LYS A 178 -23.63 17.57 3.87
CA LYS A 178 -24.49 17.61 2.67
C LYS A 178 -25.95 17.33 3.01
N ASP A 179 -26.21 16.37 3.90
CA ASP A 179 -27.58 16.07 4.34
C ASP A 179 -28.19 17.23 5.17
N ASN A 180 -27.36 17.99 5.90
CA ASN A 180 -27.81 19.22 6.58
C ASN A 180 -28.04 20.42 5.65
N GLN A 181 -27.56 20.40 4.41
CA GLN A 181 -27.86 21.45 3.42
C GLN A 181 -29.13 21.16 2.60
N ASP A 182 -29.50 19.90 2.42
CA ASP A 182 -30.76 19.54 1.75
C ASP A 182 -31.97 19.65 2.69
N GLN A 183 -31.83 19.43 3.99
CA GLN A 183 -32.92 19.69 4.95
C GLN A 183 -33.24 21.18 5.14
N ASN A 184 -32.35 22.09 4.76
CA ASN A 184 -32.55 23.54 4.93
C ASN A 184 -33.13 24.23 3.69
N LYS A 185 -33.42 23.50 2.61
CA LYS A 185 -34.11 24.05 1.41
C LYS A 185 -35.60 23.75 1.37
N ASP A 186 -36.10 22.81 2.18
CA ASP A 186 -37.49 22.36 2.15
C ASP A 186 -38.36 22.88 3.31
N HIS A 187 -37.86 23.82 4.11
CA HIS A 187 -38.62 24.43 5.23
C HIS A 187 -38.79 25.95 5.15
N ASN A 188 -38.39 26.60 4.04
CA ASN A 188 -38.55 28.06 3.91
C ASN A 188 -39.67 28.48 2.94
N LYS A 189 -40.77 27.73 2.95
CA LYS A 189 -42.04 28.10 2.32
C LYS A 189 -43.23 27.84 3.25
N ASP A 190 -43.17 28.29 4.50
CA ASP A 190 -44.39 28.85 5.09
C ASP A 190 -44.12 29.61 6.39
N LYS A 191 -44.95 30.65 6.60
CA LYS A 191 -45.14 31.42 7.84
C LYS A 191 -44.16 32.54 8.17
N ASN A 192 -44.38 33.64 7.47
CA ASN A 192 -44.42 34.95 8.12
C ASN A 192 -45.74 35.08 8.89
N GLN A 193 -45.69 35.15 10.23
CA GLN A 193 -46.30 36.23 11.06
C GLN A 193 -46.40 35.83 12.54
N ASP A 194 -46.08 36.84 13.35
CA ASP A 194 -46.42 37.10 14.75
C ASP A 194 -45.60 36.52 15.93
N ASN A 195 -44.79 37.44 16.46
CA ASN A 195 -44.76 37.94 17.85
C ASN A 195 -44.47 37.03 19.06
N ASN A 196 -43.32 37.35 19.65
CA ASN A 196 -43.07 37.67 21.07
C ASN A 196 -42.85 36.56 22.11
N LYS A 197 -41.68 36.72 22.76
CA LYS A 197 -41.34 36.47 24.17
C LYS A 197 -41.30 35.05 24.76
N ASP A 198 -40.06 34.70 25.08
CA ASP A 198 -39.56 34.21 26.37
C ASP A 198 -39.69 32.72 26.75
N GLN A 199 -38.59 32.25 27.35
CA GLN A 199 -38.37 31.00 28.12
C GLN A 199 -38.14 29.67 27.38
N ASN A 200 -36.85 29.28 27.26
CA ASN A 200 -36.23 28.14 27.98
C ASN A 200 -34.79 27.94 27.45
N LYS A 201 -33.77 28.19 28.29
CA LYS A 201 -33.01 27.20 29.08
C LYS A 201 -31.96 26.40 28.31
N ASP A 202 -30.71 26.66 28.70
CA ASP A 202 -29.69 25.68 29.04
C ASP A 202 -29.51 24.48 28.11
N LYS A 203 -28.52 24.59 27.21
CA LYS A 203 -27.45 23.59 26.96
C LYS A 203 -26.70 23.98 25.70
N GLN A 204 -25.75 24.90 25.82
CA GLN A 204 -24.81 25.17 24.74
C GLN A 204 -23.42 25.52 25.24
N ASP A 205 -22.89 24.70 26.15
CA ASP A 205 -21.48 24.74 26.52
C ASP A 205 -20.99 23.32 26.85
N GLN A 206 -20.52 22.59 25.82
CA GLN A 206 -19.59 21.46 26.02
C GLN A 206 -18.96 20.91 24.72
N ASN A 207 -18.76 21.71 23.67
CA ASN A 207 -18.14 21.18 22.44
C ASN A 207 -17.17 22.15 21.73
N LYS A 208 -16.35 22.88 22.51
CA LYS A 208 -15.36 23.82 21.97
C LYS A 208 -13.88 23.46 22.17
N ASP A 209 -13.55 22.32 22.77
CA ASP A 209 -12.14 21.99 23.06
C ASP A 209 -11.46 21.02 22.07
N ASN A 210 -12.15 20.52 21.05
CA ASN A 210 -11.55 19.52 20.14
C ASN A 210 -11.37 19.98 18.69
N GLN A 211 -11.55 21.27 18.38
CA GLN A 211 -11.38 21.81 17.02
C GLN A 211 -10.10 22.64 16.81
N ASN A 212 -9.32 22.92 17.86
CA ASN A 212 -8.16 23.80 17.74
C ASN A 212 -6.80 23.09 17.59
N GLN A 213 -6.71 21.76 17.70
CA GLN A 213 -5.46 21.03 17.44
C GLN A 213 -5.29 20.57 15.98
N ASP A 214 -6.37 20.42 15.21
CA ASP A 214 -6.28 19.94 13.82
C ASP A 214 -5.83 21.01 12.81
N LYS A 215 -6.00 22.31 13.13
CA LYS A 215 -5.56 23.40 12.24
C LYS A 215 -4.06 23.72 12.34
N GLN A 216 -3.40 23.39 13.44
CA GLN A 216 -1.96 23.68 13.60
C GLN A 216 -1.04 22.65 12.93
N ASN A 217 -1.59 21.51 12.49
CA ASN A 217 -0.82 20.43 11.84
C ASN A 217 -0.85 20.49 10.30
N GLN A 218 -1.69 21.34 9.70
CA GLN A 218 -1.73 21.51 8.23
C GLN A 218 -0.58 22.40 7.72
N ASP A 219 -0.14 23.40 8.50
CA ASP A 219 0.87 24.37 8.02
C ASP A 219 2.32 23.89 8.10
N LYS A 220 2.63 22.83 8.87
CA LYS A 220 3.99 22.25 8.93
C LYS A 220 4.25 21.16 7.89
N GLN A 221 3.24 20.78 7.09
CA GLN A 221 3.32 19.61 6.22
C GLN A 221 3.91 19.85 4.83
N ASN A 222 4.35 21.09 4.53
CA ASN A 222 4.81 21.48 3.20
C ASN A 222 6.34 21.45 3.00
N GLN A 223 7.14 21.05 4.00
CA GLN A 223 8.61 21.06 3.89
C GLN A 223 9.29 19.68 3.78
N ASP A 224 8.61 18.56 4.04
CA ASP A 224 9.25 17.23 4.05
C ASP A 224 9.17 16.44 2.72
N LYS A 225 8.85 17.11 1.60
CA LYS A 225 8.56 16.46 0.29
C LYS A 225 9.75 15.83 -0.45
N GLN A 226 10.92 15.68 0.18
CA GLN A 226 12.13 15.22 -0.55
C GLN A 226 12.79 13.95 -0.03
N GLN A 227 12.23 13.31 1.01
CA GLN A 227 12.62 11.96 1.38
C GLN A 227 11.34 11.13 1.56
N GLY A 228 11.27 9.96 0.93
CA GLY A 228 10.13 9.04 1.00
C GLY A 228 9.91 8.41 2.38
N GLY A 229 9.94 9.20 3.44
CA GLY A 229 9.65 8.86 4.83
C GLY A 229 9.34 10.14 5.61
N MET A 230 8.27 10.12 6.40
CA MET A 230 8.00 11.15 7.41
C MET A 230 9.19 11.21 8.38
N SER A 231 9.56 12.40 8.88
CA SER A 231 10.56 12.49 9.96
C SER A 231 10.21 11.47 11.06
N GLN A 232 11.18 10.63 11.44
CA GLN A 232 10.98 9.51 12.38
C GLN A 232 10.28 9.96 13.68
N GLN A 233 10.55 11.19 14.12
CA GLN A 233 9.96 11.78 15.33
C GLN A 233 8.45 12.01 15.22
N ASN A 234 7.96 12.48 14.06
CA ASN A 234 6.53 12.67 13.84
C ASN A 234 5.80 11.32 13.75
N ALA A 235 6.43 10.31 13.12
CA ALA A 235 5.90 8.96 13.06
C ALA A 235 5.80 8.32 14.46
N GLU A 236 6.82 8.50 15.30
CA GLU A 236 6.86 7.98 16.68
C GLU A 236 5.77 8.56 17.57
N GLN A 237 5.57 9.88 17.55
CA GLN A 237 4.53 10.54 18.36
C GLN A 237 3.14 10.03 17.96
N VAL A 238 2.90 9.94 16.66
CA VAL A 238 1.66 9.40 16.08
C VAL A 238 1.47 7.93 16.48
N LEU A 239 2.54 7.14 16.47
CA LEU A 239 2.51 5.74 16.85
C LEU A 239 2.18 5.55 18.33
N LYS A 240 2.79 6.38 19.19
CA LYS A 240 2.55 6.37 20.63
C LYS A 240 1.08 6.69 20.94
N ALA A 241 0.55 7.75 20.33
CA ALA A 241 -0.87 8.10 20.48
C ALA A 241 -1.80 6.97 20.03
N MET A 242 -1.44 6.25 18.96
CA MET A 242 -2.20 5.08 18.51
C MET A 242 -2.14 3.93 19.54
N GLN A 243 -0.95 3.61 20.06
CA GLN A 243 -0.79 2.55 21.08
C GLN A 243 -1.60 2.86 22.34
N ASP A 244 -1.63 4.13 22.74
CA ASP A 244 -2.43 4.58 23.90
C ASP A 244 -3.93 4.42 23.62
N ARG A 245 -4.39 4.77 22.42
CA ARG A 245 -5.80 4.58 22.01
C ARG A 245 -6.18 3.10 21.91
N GLU A 246 -5.29 2.26 21.40
CA GLU A 246 -5.46 0.81 21.31
C GLU A 246 -5.54 0.19 22.72
N ARG A 247 -4.63 0.56 23.63
CA ARG A 247 -4.67 0.15 25.04
C ARG A 247 -5.97 0.58 25.72
N ALA A 248 -6.40 1.82 25.55
CA ALA A 248 -7.64 2.31 26.13
C ALA A 248 -8.88 1.57 25.59
N THR A 249 -8.84 1.17 24.32
CA THR A 249 -9.92 0.37 23.71
C THR A 249 -9.91 -1.06 24.26
N GLN A 250 -8.74 -1.69 24.37
CA GLN A 250 -8.60 -3.02 24.94
C GLN A 250 -9.07 -3.07 26.41
N GLN A 251 -8.70 -2.06 27.20
CA GLN A 251 -9.16 -1.93 28.59
C GLN A 251 -10.68 -1.85 28.68
N ARG A 252 -11.33 -1.08 27.81
CA ARG A 252 -12.80 -0.99 27.74
C ARG A 252 -13.45 -2.32 27.40
N ILE A 253 -12.93 -3.04 26.40
CA ILE A 253 -13.45 -4.37 26.01
C ILE A 253 -13.31 -5.36 27.17
N ASN A 254 -12.13 -5.42 27.79
CA ASN A 254 -11.88 -6.32 28.93
C ASN A 254 -12.80 -5.99 30.12
N ALA A 255 -13.00 -4.71 30.43
CA ALA A 255 -13.92 -4.28 31.48
C ALA A 255 -15.38 -4.65 31.17
N GLN A 256 -15.80 -4.49 29.92
CA GLN A 256 -17.15 -4.87 29.48
C GLN A 256 -17.37 -6.39 29.57
N GLN A 257 -16.38 -7.19 29.16
CA GLN A 257 -16.41 -8.65 29.31
C GLN A 257 -16.46 -9.07 30.79
N ALA A 258 -15.67 -8.43 31.65
CA ALA A 258 -15.69 -8.71 33.08
C ALA A 258 -17.04 -8.36 33.74
N GLN A 259 -17.68 -7.27 33.31
CA GLN A 259 -19.05 -6.93 33.75
C GLN A 259 -20.07 -7.96 33.28
N GLN A 260 -20.02 -8.39 32.02
CA GLN A 260 -20.90 -9.44 31.48
C GLN A 260 -20.77 -10.74 32.28
N GLN A 261 -19.55 -11.19 32.56
CA GLN A 261 -19.31 -12.38 33.39
C GLN A 261 -19.83 -12.23 34.82
N ARG A 262 -19.72 -11.03 35.42
CA ARG A 262 -20.32 -10.75 36.74
C ARG A 262 -21.84 -10.83 36.71
N HIS A 263 -22.48 -10.27 35.68
CA HIS A 263 -23.94 -10.36 35.50
C HIS A 263 -24.41 -11.79 35.27
N GLU A 264 -23.67 -12.61 34.50
CA GLU A 264 -23.96 -14.04 34.33
C GLU A 264 -23.86 -14.81 35.64
N ARG A 265 -22.78 -14.62 36.42
CA ARG A 265 -22.62 -15.25 37.74
C ARG A 265 -23.73 -14.88 38.72
N GLN A 266 -24.18 -13.63 38.70
CA GLN A 266 -25.30 -13.17 39.53
C GLN A 266 -26.63 -13.78 39.09
N ARG A 267 -26.82 -14.03 37.78
CA ARG A 267 -28.00 -14.73 37.25
C ARG A 267 -28.02 -16.21 37.58
N THR A 268 -26.87 -16.89 37.60
CA THR A 268 -26.78 -18.30 37.98
C THR A 268 -26.95 -18.51 39.50
N ASN A 269 -26.47 -17.59 40.34
CA ASN A 269 -26.66 -17.67 41.80
C ASN A 269 -28.07 -17.33 42.29
N LYS A 270 -28.92 -16.68 41.47
CA LYS A 270 -30.31 -16.36 41.82
C LYS A 270 -31.32 -17.45 41.41
N LYS A 271 -30.86 -18.58 40.86
CA LYS A 271 -31.71 -19.73 40.52
C LYS A 271 -31.57 -20.84 41.57
N TRP A 272 -32.05 -20.61 42.78
CA TRP A 272 -32.37 -21.63 43.78
C TRP A 272 -33.49 -21.12 44.67
#